data_AF-A0A0F9Y2V9-F1
#
_entry.id   AF-A0A0F9Y2V9-F1
#
_cell.length_a   1.000
_cell.length_b   1.000
_cell.length_c   1.000
_cell.angle_alpha   90.00
_cell.angle_beta   90.00
_cell.angle_gamma   90.00
#
_symmetry.space_group_name_H-M   'P 1'
#
loop_
_entity.id
_entity.type
_entity.pdbx_description
1 polymer ?
#
loop_
_entity_poly.entity_id
_entity_poly.type
_entity_poly.pdbx_seq_one_letter_code
_entity_poly.pdbx_strand_id
1 'polypeptide(L)'
;MKIRNCPECYGQGKTRLGHRSVRCGYCNGKKKLTSEFVKWDDKKHKQRLKIVQKLKEQMEAEIKTGLLQWENKNPKPRKFQKPSEL
;
A
#
# COMPACT_ATOMS: atom_id res chain seq x y z
N MET A 1 -22.59 11.59 4.82
CA MET A 1 -22.67 10.12 5.07
C MET A 1 -21.38 9.46 4.57
N LYS A 2 -20.79 8.54 5.33
CA LYS A 2 -19.55 7.82 4.92
C LYS A 2 -19.91 6.44 4.39
N ILE A 3 -19.37 6.09 3.22
CA ILE A 3 -19.56 4.78 2.58
C ILE A 3 -18.26 3.99 2.75
N ARG A 4 -18.36 2.74 3.21
CA ARG A 4 -17.19 1.84 3.34
C ARG A 4 -17.41 0.53 2.61
N ASN A 5 -16.30 -0.09 2.21
CA ASN A 5 -16.30 -1.44 1.69
C ASN A 5 -16.71 -2.42 2.79
N CYS A 6 -17.57 -3.37 2.46
CA CYS A 6 -17.97 -4.41 3.40
C CYS A 6 -16.81 -5.42 3.57
N PRO A 7 -16.40 -5.70 4.81
CA PRO A 7 -15.27 -6.58 5.12
C PRO A 7 -15.55 -8.06 4.80
N GLU A 8 -16.82 -8.46 4.69
CA GLU A 8 -17.23 -9.85 4.47
C GLU A 8 -17.34 -10.20 2.98
N CYS A 9 -17.71 -9.26 2.13
CA CYS A 9 -17.76 -9.49 0.68
C CYS A 9 -16.52 -8.92 -0.03
N TYR A 10 -15.41 -8.74 0.70
CA TYR A 10 -14.14 -8.24 0.16
C TYR A 10 -14.28 -6.95 -0.67
N GLY A 11 -15.21 -6.08 -0.28
CA GLY A 11 -15.47 -4.81 -0.98
C GLY A 11 -16.41 -4.86 -2.18
N GLN A 12 -17.03 -6.00 -2.51
CA GLN A 12 -18.08 -6.08 -3.55
C GLN A 12 -19.34 -5.26 -3.20
N GLY A 13 -19.57 -5.00 -1.91
CA GLY A 13 -20.71 -4.28 -1.39
C GLY A 13 -20.29 -3.13 -0.48
N LYS A 14 -21.14 -2.10 -0.43
CA LYS A 14 -20.91 -0.86 0.30
C LYS A 14 -21.83 -0.78 1.52
N THR A 15 -21.31 -0.31 2.63
CA THR A 15 -22.04 -0.10 3.90
C THR A 15 -22.24 1.40 4.13
N ARG A 16 -23.48 1.82 4.44
CA ARG A 16 -23.80 3.22 4.79
C ARG A 16 -23.67 3.45 6.30
N LEU A 17 -22.63 4.16 6.73
CA LEU A 17 -22.46 4.54 8.13
C LEU A 17 -23.39 5.71 8.48
N GLY A 18 -24.23 5.54 9.50
CA GLY A 18 -25.17 6.57 9.97
C GLY A 18 -26.44 6.07 10.66
N HIS A 19 -26.75 4.76 10.56
CA HIS A 19 -27.87 4.13 11.26
C HIS A 19 -27.36 3.17 12.36
N ARG A 20 -28.20 2.89 13.37
CA ARG A 20 -27.89 1.95 14.49
C ARG A 20 -27.48 0.54 14.02
N SER A 21 -27.82 0.18 12.79
CA SER A 21 -27.32 -1.03 12.13
C SER A 21 -26.97 -0.71 10.68
N VAL A 22 -25.82 -1.19 10.23
CA VAL A 22 -25.38 -1.02 8.84
C VAL A 22 -25.40 -2.38 8.17
N ARG A 23 -26.25 -2.53 7.15
CA ARG A 23 -26.31 -3.76 6.33
C ARG A 23 -25.66 -3.49 4.98
N CYS A 24 -24.84 -4.43 4.54
CA CYS A 24 -24.36 -4.48 3.16
C CYS A 24 -25.40 -5.18 2.30
N GLY A 25 -25.76 -4.60 1.16
CA GLY A 25 -26.75 -5.17 0.23
C GLY A 25 -26.30 -6.46 -0.46
N TYR A 26 -25.00 -6.77 -0.47
CA TYR A 26 -24.46 -8.01 -1.05
C TYR A 26 -24.47 -9.17 -0.06
N CYS A 27 -24.06 -8.96 1.20
CA CYS A 27 -24.03 -10.03 2.21
C CYS A 27 -25.30 -10.09 3.07
N ASN A 28 -26.31 -9.27 2.76
CA ASN A 28 -27.59 -9.12 3.47
C ASN A 28 -27.48 -8.98 5.00
N GLY A 29 -26.32 -8.53 5.50
CA GLY A 29 -26.09 -8.38 6.94
C GLY A 29 -25.82 -9.69 7.69
N LYS A 30 -25.24 -10.72 7.04
CA LYS A 30 -24.74 -11.95 7.72
C LYS A 30 -23.88 -11.66 8.97
N LYS A 31 -23.22 -10.49 9.03
CA LYS A 31 -22.77 -9.85 10.28
C LYS A 31 -23.35 -8.44 10.39
N LYS A 32 -23.98 -8.13 11.53
CA LYS A 32 -24.24 -6.75 11.93
C LYS A 32 -22.90 -6.09 12.27
N LEU A 33 -22.51 -5.06 11.54
CA LEU A 33 -21.32 -4.28 11.87
C LEU A 33 -21.66 -3.33 13.02
N THR A 34 -21.19 -3.63 14.22
CA THR A 34 -21.28 -2.71 15.35
C THR A 34 -20.30 -1.55 15.19
N SER A 35 -20.52 -0.47 15.92
CA SER A 35 -19.59 0.67 15.94
C SER A 35 -18.20 0.26 16.44
N GLU A 36 -18.10 -0.71 17.36
CA GLU A 36 -16.80 -1.25 17.81
C GLU A 36 -16.06 -1.95 16.67
N PHE A 37 -16.76 -2.78 15.88
CA PHE A 37 -16.15 -3.47 14.75
C PHE A 37 -15.57 -2.47 13.74
N VAL A 38 -16.31 -1.42 13.40
CA VAL A 38 -15.84 -0.40 12.45
C VAL A 38 -14.58 0.32 12.96
N LYS A 39 -14.55 0.68 14.24
CA LYS A 39 -13.36 1.28 14.88
C LYS A 39 -12.16 0.32 14.87
N TRP A 40 -12.40 -0.97 15.12
CA TRP A 40 -11.37 -1.99 15.06
C TRP A 40 -10.80 -2.15 13.63
N ASP A 41 -11.67 -2.23 12.63
CA ASP A 41 -11.28 -2.35 11.21
C ASP A 41 -10.49 -1.12 10.75
N ASP A 42 -10.91 0.08 11.15
CA ASP A 42 -10.16 1.32 10.93
C ASP A 42 -8.74 1.27 11.50
N LYS A 43 -8.60 0.81 12.74
CA LYS A 43 -7.31 0.67 13.40
C LYS A 43 -6.42 -0.33 12.66
N LYS A 44 -6.99 -1.46 12.23
CA LYS A 44 -6.28 -2.48 11.45
C LYS A 44 -5.88 -1.99 10.06
N HIS A 45 -6.75 -1.26 9.37
CA HIS A 45 -6.44 -0.66 8.07
C HIS A 45 -5.27 0.32 8.17
N LYS A 46 -5.28 1.22 9.17
CA LYS A 46 -4.15 2.13 9.43
C LYS A 46 -2.84 1.37 9.72
N GLN A 47 -2.90 0.27 10.48
CA GLN A 47 -1.73 -0.58 10.72
C GLN A 47 -1.20 -1.20 9.43
N ARG A 48 -2.08 -1.75 8.58
CA ARG A 48 -1.71 -2.32 7.26
C ARG A 48 -1.04 -1.28 6.36
N LEU A 49 -1.56 -0.05 6.31
CA LEU A 49 -0.95 1.03 5.53
C LEU A 49 0.47 1.36 6.00
N LYS A 50 0.71 1.39 7.32
CA LYS A 50 2.07 1.60 7.87
C LYS A 50 3.03 0.47 7.48
N ILE A 51 2.56 -0.78 7.52
CA ILE A 51 3.38 -1.95 7.11
C ILE A 51 3.73 -1.86 5.63
N VAL A 52 2.74 -1.58 4.77
CA VAL A 52 2.95 -1.42 3.32
C VAL A 52 3.95 -0.30 3.04
N GLN A 53 3.82 0.84 3.71
CA GLN A 53 4.75 1.95 3.56
C GLN A 53 6.19 1.55 3.93
N LYS A 54 6.37 0.90 5.07
CA LYS A 54 7.68 0.42 5.52
C LYS A 54 8.29 -0.58 4.54
N LEU A 55 7.50 -1.52 4.01
CA LEU A 55 7.97 -2.49 3.02
C LEU A 55 8.42 -1.81 1.73
N LYS A 56 7.69 -0.80 1.25
CA LYS A 56 8.09 -0.02 0.07
C LYS A 56 9.44 0.67 0.28
N GLU A 57 9.61 1.34 1.42
CA GLU A 57 10.87 2.01 1.76
C GLU A 57 12.04 1.03 1.84
N GLN A 58 11.81 -0.17 2.39
CA GLN A 58 12.83 -1.24 2.43
C GLN A 58 13.20 -1.72 1.02
N MET A 59 12.20 -2.01 0.17
CA MET A 59 12.44 -2.43 -1.21
C MET A 59 13.20 -1.36 -2.00
N GLU A 60 12.82 -0.09 -1.88
CA GLU A 60 13.50 1.02 -2.55
C GLU A 60 14.97 1.14 -2.09
N ALA A 61 15.23 0.96 -0.80
CA ALA A 61 16.58 0.96 -0.26
C ALA A 61 17.41 -0.21 -0.81
N GLU A 62 16.84 -1.42 -0.87
CA GLU A 62 17.50 -2.62 -1.43
C GLU A 62 17.81 -2.47 -2.92
N ILE A 63 16.89 -1.89 -3.70
CA ILE A 63 17.12 -1.61 -5.12
C ILE A 63 18.27 -0.60 -5.28
N LYS A 64 18.26 0.47 -4.48
CA LYS A 64 19.29 1.51 -4.54
C LYS A 64 20.68 0.96 -4.18
N THR A 65 20.77 0.14 -3.13
CA THR A 65 22.05 -0.49 -2.75
C THR A 65 22.52 -1.47 -3.81
N GLY A 66 21.62 -2.27 -4.39
CA GLY A 66 21.93 -3.16 -5.51
C GLY A 66 22.47 -2.43 -6.73
N LEU A 67 21.87 -1.29 -7.10
CA LEU A 67 22.34 -0.45 -8.21
C LEU A 67 23.74 0.12 -7.95
N LEU A 68 23.97 0.69 -6.76
CA LEU A 68 25.29 1.19 -6.36
C LEU A 68 26.37 0.09 -6.40
N GLN A 69 26.04 -1.11 -5.89
CA GLN A 69 26.95 -2.25 -5.95
C GLN A 69 27.25 -2.67 -7.40
N TRP A 70 26.24 -2.64 -8.27
CA TRP A 70 26.41 -2.97 -9.68
C TRP A 70 27.27 -1.94 -10.42
N GLU A 71 27.04 -0.64 -10.19
CA GLU A 71 27.85 0.45 -10.77
C GLU A 71 29.31 0.38 -10.34
N ASN A 72 29.56 0.05 -9.06
CA ASN A 72 30.92 -0.13 -8.54
C ASN A 72 31.63 -1.34 -9.17
N LYS A 73 30.90 -2.43 -9.45
CA LYS A 73 31.44 -3.62 -10.13
C LYS A 73 31.63 -3.42 -11.63
N ASN A 74 30.85 -2.54 -12.24
CA ASN A 74 30.84 -2.27 -13.67
C ASN A 74 31.11 -0.77 -13.91
N PRO A 75 32.30 -0.27 -13.57
CA PRO A 75 32.61 1.13 -13.77
C PRO A 75 32.49 1.47 -15.24
N LYS A 76 31.84 2.61 -15.53
CA LYS A 76 31.70 3.08 -16.92
C LYS A 76 33.10 3.18 -17.55
N PRO A 77 33.26 2.71 -18.80
CA PRO A 77 34.54 2.85 -19.49
C PRO A 77 34.94 4.33 -19.50
N ARG A 78 36.23 4.61 -19.23
CA ARG A 78 36.76 5.98 -19.31
C ARG A 78 36.44 6.51 -20.70
N LYS A 79 35.80 7.69 -20.75
CA LYS A 79 35.63 8.41 -22.01
C LYS A 79 37.01 8.67 -22.59
N PHE A 80 37.26 8.11 -23.77
CA PHE A 80 38.50 8.38 -24.49
C PHE A 80 38.52 9.88 -24.82
N GLN A 81 39.51 10.61 -24.29
CA GLN A 81 39.75 11.99 -24.71
C GLN A 81 40.32 11.90 -26.12
N LYS A 82 39.58 12.42 -27.12
CA LYS A 82 40.13 12.59 -28.46
C LYS A 82 41.34 13.53 -28.34
N PRO A 83 42.52 13.18 -28.88
CA PRO A 83 43.63 14.11 -29.00
C PRO A 83 43.12 15.37 -29.71
N SER A 84 43.29 16.54 -29.11
CA SER A 84 43.13 17.81 -29.81
C SER A 84 44.13 17.84 -30.95
N GLU A 85 43.64 17.98 -32.18
CA GLU A 85 44.45 18.08 -33.38
C GLU A 85 45.49 19.21 -33.19
N LEU A 86 46.78 18.83 -33.35
CA LEU A 86 47.96 19.69 -33.30
C LEU A 86 47.99 20.68 -34.47
#